data_AF-A0A0N0MLX7-F1
#
_entry.id   AF-A0A0N0MLX7-F1
#
_cell.length_a   1.000
_cell.length_b   1.000
_cell.length_c   1.000
_cell.angle_alpha   90.00
_cell.angle_beta   90.00
_cell.angle_gamma   90.00
#
_symmetry.space_group_name_H-M   'P 1'
#
loop_
_entity.id
_entity.type
_entity.pdbx_description
1 polymer ?
#
loop_
_entity_poly.entity_id
_entity_poly.type
_entity_poly.pdbx_seq_one_letter_code
_entity_poly.pdbx_strand_id
1 'polypeptide(L)'
;MNEHALEIQEPPGLWESIGRLQGWLAANRRVDGREAVLLQLLKISEEVGEVAQAVIGATGQNPRKGLSHTWDDVQGELCDVVITALVALHTLTPRAGEVFEAHLAGVVERSLDSPDSRGG
;
A
#
# COMPACT_ATOMS: atom_id res chain seq x y z
N MET A 1 -27.67 -27.11 -24.52
CA MET A 1 -27.83 -25.78 -23.91
C MET A 1 -26.66 -25.66 -22.95
N ASN A 2 -25.59 -24.97 -23.34
CA ASN A 2 -24.36 -24.92 -22.53
C ASN A 2 -24.59 -24.00 -21.33
N GLU A 3 -24.66 -24.59 -20.15
CA GLU A 3 -24.52 -23.89 -18.88
C GLU A 3 -23.06 -23.48 -18.72
N HIS A 4 -22.70 -22.30 -19.24
CA HIS A 4 -21.55 -21.58 -18.74
C HIS A 4 -21.91 -21.06 -17.35
N ALA A 5 -21.66 -21.90 -16.34
CA ALA A 5 -21.51 -21.40 -14.98
C ALA A 5 -20.46 -20.29 -15.04
N LEU A 6 -20.86 -19.07 -14.71
CA LEU A 6 -19.97 -17.95 -14.53
C LEU A 6 -19.05 -18.34 -13.37
N GLU A 7 -17.85 -18.85 -13.67
CA GLU A 7 -16.79 -19.02 -12.70
C GLU A 7 -16.57 -17.66 -12.04
N ILE A 8 -16.96 -17.55 -10.77
CA ILE A 8 -16.58 -16.42 -9.95
C ILE A 8 -15.07 -16.55 -9.78
N GLN A 9 -14.33 -15.82 -10.60
CA GLN A 9 -12.88 -15.78 -10.52
C GLN A 9 -12.53 -15.14 -9.17
N GLU A 10 -11.92 -15.91 -8.27
CA GLU A 10 -11.42 -15.36 -7.00
C GLU A 10 -10.48 -14.18 -7.31
N PRO A 11 -10.54 -13.11 -6.49
CA PRO A 11 -9.68 -11.97 -6.71
C PRO A 11 -8.21 -12.42 -6.68
N PRO A 12 -7.35 -11.88 -7.56
CA PRO A 12 -5.94 -12.23 -7.58
C PRO A 12 -5.30 -11.99 -6.22
N GLY A 13 -4.35 -12.85 -5.84
CA GLY A 13 -3.61 -12.70 -4.59
C GLY A 13 -2.90 -11.35 -4.51
N LEU A 14 -2.54 -10.90 -3.30
CA LEU A 14 -1.92 -9.58 -3.09
C LEU A 14 -0.75 -9.32 -4.04
N TRP A 15 0.24 -10.21 -4.07
CA TRP A 15 1.44 -10.03 -4.90
C TRP A 15 1.17 -10.14 -6.39
N GLU A 16 0.18 -10.92 -6.80
CA GLU A 16 -0.28 -10.96 -8.19
C GLU A 16 -0.91 -9.62 -8.59
N SER A 17 -1.76 -9.06 -7.72
CA SER A 17 -2.38 -7.75 -7.93
C SER A 17 -1.34 -6.63 -8.00
N ILE A 18 -0.36 -6.63 -7.09
CA ILE A 18 0.75 -5.66 -7.09
C ILE A 18 1.60 -5.81 -8.37
N GLY A 19 1.90 -7.03 -8.80
CA GLY A 19 2.60 -7.27 -10.06
C GLY A 19 1.85 -6.74 -11.28
N ARG A 20 0.51 -6.92 -11.33
CA ARG A 20 -0.34 -6.36 -12.38
C ARG A 20 -0.33 -4.83 -12.38
N LEU A 21 -0.43 -4.19 -11.21
CA LEU A 21 -0.35 -2.74 -11.06
C LEU A 21 1.01 -2.19 -11.50
N GLN A 22 2.10 -2.86 -11.09
CA GLN A 22 3.45 -2.50 -11.49
C GLN A 22 3.63 -2.61 -13.01
N GLY A 23 3.14 -3.69 -13.63
CA GLY A 23 3.17 -3.88 -15.07
C GLY A 23 2.39 -2.81 -15.84
N TRP A 24 1.20 -2.45 -15.36
CA TRP A 24 0.40 -1.36 -15.93
C TRP A 24 1.13 -0.01 -15.82
N LEU A 25 1.65 0.34 -14.64
CA LEU A 25 2.44 1.57 -14.45
C LEU A 25 3.69 1.60 -15.35
N ALA A 26 4.38 0.47 -15.49
CA ALA A 26 5.54 0.36 -16.36
C ALA A 26 5.19 0.56 -17.85
N ALA A 27 4.00 0.14 -18.29
CA ALA A 27 3.53 0.35 -19.65
C ALA A 27 3.05 1.80 -19.91
N ASN A 28 2.67 2.53 -18.86
CA ASN A 28 2.05 3.86 -18.97
C ASN A 28 2.94 5.02 -18.51
N ARG A 29 4.17 4.75 -18.04
CA ARG A 29 5.12 5.79 -17.61
C ARG A 29 5.74 6.54 -18.77
N ARG A 30 6.10 7.80 -18.53
CA ARG A 30 6.79 8.68 -19.50
C ARG A 30 8.32 8.64 -19.38
N VAL A 31 8.82 8.15 -18.26
CA VAL A 31 10.26 8.07 -17.94
C VAL A 31 10.60 6.65 -17.51
N ASP A 32 11.83 6.21 -17.77
CA ASP A 32 12.31 4.85 -17.55
C ASP A 32 13.49 4.79 -16.57
N GLY A 33 13.90 3.57 -16.21
CA GLY A 33 15.11 3.32 -15.44
C GLY A 33 15.06 3.94 -14.04
N ARG A 34 16.19 4.50 -13.59
CA ARG A 34 16.36 5.01 -12.23
C ARG A 34 15.40 6.16 -11.91
N GLU A 35 15.09 7.01 -12.88
CA GLU A 35 14.18 8.15 -12.67
C GLU A 35 12.76 7.66 -12.34
N ALA A 36 12.27 6.66 -13.06
CA ALA A 36 10.96 6.06 -12.78
C ALA A 36 10.87 5.52 -11.34
N VAL A 37 11.93 4.86 -10.86
CA VAL A 37 12.02 4.37 -9.48
C VAL A 37 11.99 5.52 -8.48
N LEU A 38 12.76 6.59 -8.72
CA LEU A 38 12.79 7.76 -7.84
C LEU A 38 11.42 8.43 -7.76
N LEU A 39 10.73 8.60 -8.89
CA LEU A 39 9.37 9.16 -8.89
C LEU A 39 8.39 8.27 -8.13
N GLN A 40 8.51 6.95 -8.24
CA GLN A 40 7.66 6.03 -7.50
C GLN A 40 7.92 6.08 -5.99
N LEU A 41 9.17 6.26 -5.56
CA LEU A 41 9.50 6.50 -4.15
C LEU A 41 8.98 7.86 -3.67
N LEU A 42 9.01 8.90 -4.51
CA LEU A 42 8.44 10.21 -4.18
C LEU A 42 6.92 10.17 -4.05
N LYS A 43 6.23 9.32 -4.83
CA LYS A 43 4.78 9.13 -4.73
C LYS A 43 4.35 8.68 -3.33
N ILE A 44 5.18 7.91 -2.61
CA ILE A 44 4.89 7.52 -1.22
C ILE A 44 4.68 8.74 -0.33
N SER A 45 5.50 9.80 -0.48
CA SER A 45 5.34 11.03 0.30
C SER A 45 4.06 11.78 -0.04
N GLU A 46 3.56 11.65 -1.27
CA GLU A 46 2.28 12.22 -1.70
C GLU A 46 1.13 11.52 -0.96
N GLU A 47 1.09 10.18 -0.98
CA GLU A 47 0.06 9.39 -0.28
C GLU A 47 0.06 9.63 1.24
N VAL A 48 1.24 9.77 1.85
CA VAL A 48 1.35 10.14 3.28
C VAL A 48 0.74 11.52 3.54
N GLY A 49 0.85 12.45 2.59
CA GLY A 49 0.19 13.76 2.66
C GLY A 49 -1.33 13.65 2.59
N GLU A 50 -1.85 12.72 1.78
CA GLU A 50 -3.29 12.45 1.66
C GLU A 50 -3.85 11.84 2.96
N VAL A 51 -3.13 10.90 3.59
CA VAL A 51 -3.45 10.41 4.95
C VAL A 51 -3.55 11.58 5.95
N ALA A 52 -2.57 12.49 5.94
CA ALA A 52 -2.59 13.65 6.84
C ALA A 52 -3.79 14.55 6.57
N GLN A 53 -4.14 14.77 5.30
CA GLN A 53 -5.33 15.53 4.91
C GLN A 53 -6.62 14.86 5.40
N ALA A 54 -6.76 13.55 5.21
CA ALA A 54 -7.92 12.78 5.66
C ALA A 54 -8.06 12.83 7.18
N VAL A 55 -6.97 12.68 7.94
CA VAL A 55 -6.98 12.78 9.41
C VAL A 55 -7.42 14.17 9.86
N ILE A 56 -6.87 15.24 9.28
CA ILE A 56 -7.29 16.63 9.59
C ILE A 56 -8.77 16.82 9.29
N GLY A 57 -9.26 16.25 8.19
CA GLY A 57 -10.67 16.25 7.80
C GLY A 57 -11.58 15.48 8.76
N ALA A 58 -11.17 14.29 9.20
CA ALA A 58 -11.93 13.42 10.09
C ALA A 58 -11.96 13.91 11.54
N THR A 59 -10.93 14.62 11.96
CA THR A 59 -10.82 15.21 13.30
C THR A 59 -11.36 16.64 13.39
N GLY A 60 -11.80 17.21 12.25
CA GLY A 60 -12.36 18.56 12.18
C GLY A 60 -11.36 19.66 12.52
N GLN A 61 -10.05 19.39 12.45
CA GLN A 61 -9.00 20.32 12.87
C GLN A 61 -8.81 21.51 11.92
N ASN A 62 -9.46 21.49 10.75
CA ASN A 62 -9.51 22.64 9.84
C ASN A 62 -10.71 23.54 10.18
N PRO A 63 -10.50 24.71 10.82
CA PRO A 63 -11.59 25.57 11.28
C PRO A 63 -12.44 26.15 10.14
N ARG A 64 -11.93 26.12 8.89
CA ARG A 64 -12.61 26.64 7.69
C ARG A 64 -13.48 25.59 6.99
N LYS A 65 -13.32 24.29 7.31
CA LYS A 65 -14.00 23.19 6.59
C LYS A 65 -14.79 22.23 7.48
N GLY A 66 -14.62 22.28 8.81
CA GLY A 66 -15.32 21.35 9.70
C GLY A 66 -14.94 19.89 9.43
N LEU A 67 -15.85 18.95 9.74
CA LEU A 67 -15.69 17.54 9.40
C LEU A 67 -15.88 17.35 7.90
N SER A 68 -14.77 17.09 7.18
CA SER A 68 -14.78 16.92 5.73
C SER A 68 -14.49 15.50 5.27
N HIS A 69 -13.97 14.66 6.16
CA HIS A 69 -13.63 13.26 5.91
C HIS A 69 -14.14 12.41 7.08
N THR A 70 -14.12 11.10 6.89
CA THR A 70 -14.44 10.06 7.85
C THR A 70 -13.18 9.28 8.21
N TRP A 71 -13.26 8.45 9.24
CA TRP A 71 -12.18 7.49 9.54
C TRP A 71 -12.07 6.36 8.50
N ASP A 72 -13.11 6.14 7.69
CA ASP A 72 -13.05 5.21 6.56
C ASP A 72 -12.20 5.80 5.42
N ASP A 73 -12.28 7.11 5.19
CA ASP A 73 -11.38 7.79 4.25
C ASP A 73 -9.92 7.64 4.70
N VAL A 74 -9.63 7.80 6.00
CA VAL A 74 -8.27 7.57 6.54
C VAL A 74 -7.79 6.14 6.30
N GLN A 75 -8.67 5.14 6.43
CA GLN A 75 -8.32 3.74 6.12
C GLN A 75 -8.01 3.56 4.62
N GLY A 76 -8.77 4.22 3.74
CA GLY A 76 -8.50 4.26 2.30
C GLY A 76 -7.11 4.81 1.99
N GLU A 77 -6.79 5.99 2.52
CA GLU A 77 -5.48 6.63 2.28
C GLU A 77 -4.32 5.79 2.84
N LEU A 78 -4.51 5.10 3.97
CA LEU A 78 -3.51 4.17 4.50
C LEU A 78 -3.28 2.97 3.57
N CYS A 79 -4.35 2.44 2.97
CA CYS A 79 -4.23 1.41 1.94
C CYS A 79 -3.45 1.92 0.72
N ASP A 80 -3.68 3.16 0.29
CA ASP A 80 -2.98 3.75 -0.85
C ASP A 80 -1.48 3.93 -0.58
N VAL A 81 -1.09 4.31 0.63
CA VAL A 81 0.33 4.30 1.07
C VAL A 81 0.91 2.89 0.98
N VAL A 82 0.23 1.88 1.52
CA VAL A 82 0.71 0.49 1.53
C VAL A 82 0.86 -0.03 0.10
N ILE A 83 -0.16 0.14 -0.74
CA ILE A 83 -0.16 -0.31 -2.14
C ILE A 83 0.99 0.37 -2.89
N THR A 84 1.14 1.70 -2.75
CA THR A 84 2.20 2.46 -3.41
C THR A 84 3.59 1.98 -2.99
N ALA A 85 3.81 1.69 -1.69
CA ALA A 85 5.06 1.15 -1.20
C ALA A 85 5.35 -0.27 -1.71
N LEU A 86 4.33 -1.15 -1.77
CA LEU A 86 4.48 -2.51 -2.29
C LEU A 86 4.78 -2.52 -3.79
N VAL A 87 4.13 -1.64 -4.57
CA VAL A 87 4.46 -1.45 -5.99
C VAL A 87 5.89 -0.94 -6.16
N ALA A 88 6.32 0.03 -5.35
CA ALA A 88 7.70 0.51 -5.39
C ALA A 88 8.71 -0.61 -5.09
N LEU A 89 8.44 -1.45 -4.09
CA LEU A 89 9.26 -2.61 -3.76
C LEU A 89 9.30 -3.61 -4.93
N HIS A 90 8.17 -3.89 -5.57
CA HIS A 90 8.08 -4.76 -6.74
C HIS A 90 8.84 -4.20 -7.96
N THR A 91 8.89 -2.88 -8.11
CA THR A 91 9.72 -2.25 -9.15
C THR A 91 11.22 -2.41 -8.86
N LEU A 92 11.63 -2.41 -7.59
CA LEU A 92 13.03 -2.61 -7.19
C LEU A 92 13.49 -4.07 -7.29
N THR A 93 12.59 -5.03 -7.08
CA THR A 93 12.91 -6.45 -7.12
C THR A 93 11.70 -7.31 -7.50
N PRO A 94 11.88 -8.30 -8.41
CA PRO A 94 10.80 -9.26 -8.73
C PRO A 94 10.49 -10.22 -7.57
N ARG A 95 11.34 -10.28 -6.53
CA ARG A 95 11.14 -11.09 -5.31
C ARG A 95 10.52 -10.29 -4.17
N ALA A 96 9.75 -9.24 -4.49
CA ALA A 96 9.20 -8.33 -3.48
C ALA A 96 8.40 -9.03 -2.39
N GLY A 97 7.65 -10.08 -2.74
CA GLY A 97 6.92 -10.90 -1.77
C GLY A 97 7.82 -11.54 -0.73
N GLU A 98 8.84 -12.26 -1.17
CA GLU A 98 9.79 -12.91 -0.27
C GLU A 98 10.55 -11.89 0.60
N VAL A 99 10.94 -10.74 0.02
CA VAL A 99 11.63 -9.67 0.75
C VAL A 99 10.75 -9.07 1.85
N PHE A 100 9.50 -8.79 1.51
CA PHE A 100 8.53 -8.24 2.46
C PHE A 100 8.23 -9.24 3.58
N GLU A 101 7.93 -10.48 3.24
CA GLU A 101 7.60 -11.53 4.21
C GLU A 101 8.76 -11.81 5.16
N ALA A 102 9.99 -11.91 4.65
CA ALA A 102 11.17 -12.10 5.48
C ALA A 102 11.41 -10.89 6.41
N HIS A 103 11.22 -9.67 5.91
CA HIS A 103 11.37 -8.46 6.73
C HIS A 103 10.30 -8.39 7.81
N LEU A 104 9.03 -8.67 7.48
CA LEU A 104 7.92 -8.70 8.40
C LEU A 104 8.13 -9.76 9.49
N ALA A 105 8.52 -10.98 9.13
CA ALA A 105 8.82 -12.05 10.08
C ALA A 105 9.89 -11.61 11.10
N GLY A 106 10.97 -10.98 10.62
CA GLY A 106 12.01 -10.45 11.51
C GLY A 106 11.52 -9.31 12.42
N VAL A 107 10.60 -8.46 11.97
CA VAL A 107 9.99 -7.42 12.82
C VAL A 107 9.10 -8.05 13.89
N VAL A 108 8.32 -9.07 13.52
CA VAL A 108 7.44 -9.81 14.45
C VAL A 108 8.25 -10.49 15.54
N GLU A 109 9.28 -11.25 15.17
CA GLU A 109 10.20 -11.92 16.11
C GLU A 109 10.78 -10.91 17.11
N ARG A 110 11.37 -9.81 16.63
CA ARG A 110 11.97 -8.79 17.51
C ARG A 110 10.97 -8.08 18.42
N SER A 111 9.74 -7.85 17.92
CA SER A 111 8.74 -7.07 18.67
C SER A 111 8.00 -7.90 19.69
N LEU A 112 7.72 -9.17 19.38
CA LEU A 112 6.91 -10.06 20.22
C LEU A 112 7.76 -10.93 21.17
N ASP A 113 9.03 -11.21 20.84
CA ASP A 113 9.94 -11.98 21.70
C ASP A 113 10.75 -11.12 22.68
N SER A 114 10.46 -9.82 22.77
CA SER A 114 11.04 -8.94 23.78
C SER A 114 10.45 -9.25 25.17
N PRO A 115 11.26 -9.49 26.23
CA PRO A 115 10.79 -10.04 27.51
C PRO A 115 9.84 -9.14 28.33
N ASP A 116 9.64 -7.87 27.94
CA ASP A 116 8.71 -6.94 28.59
C ASP A 116 7.23 -7.19 28.24
N SER A 117 6.90 -8.05 27.27
CA SER A 117 5.52 -8.36 26.89
C SER A 117 4.82 -9.42 27.78
N ARG A 118 5.49 -9.90 28.84
CA ARG A 118 4.93 -10.82 29.85
C ARG A 118 4.81 -10.23 31.27
N GLY A 119 4.80 -8.92 31.44
CA GLY A 119 4.59 -8.32 32.75
C GLY A 119 4.24 -6.84 32.72
N GLY A 120 2.96 -6.52 32.95
CA GLY A 120 2.42 -5.18 33.14
C GLY A 120 0.94 -5.23 33.45
#